data_AF-A0A820XV01-F1
#
_entry.id   AF-A0A820XV01-F1
#
_cell.length_a   1.000
_cell.length_b   1.000
_cell.length_c   1.000
_cell.angle_alpha   90.00
_cell.angle_beta   90.00
_cell.angle_gamma   90.00
#
_symmetry.space_group_name_H-M   'P 1'
#
loop_
_entity.id
_entity.type
_entity.pdbx_description
1 polymer ?
#
loop_
_entity_poly.entity_id
_entity_poly.type
_entity_poly.pdbx_seq_one_letter_code
_entity_poly.pdbx_strand_id
1 'polypeptide(L)'
;MIHKREPNARWVNQYNEELLRAWNANMDIQFVLDPYACAKYLMSYTTKPEREMSLLLEATHKECREGSMPVREEMKKLTGTFFNH
;
A
#
# COMPACT_ATOMS: atom_id res chain seq x y z
N MET A 1 -11.57 -16.11 -27.96
CA MET A 1 -12.69 -16.73 -27.21
C MET A 1 -13.22 -15.67 -26.26
N ILE A 2 -14.32 -15.01 -26.61
CA ILE A 2 -14.95 -13.98 -25.77
C ILE A 2 -15.90 -14.73 -24.82
N HIS A 3 -15.58 -14.79 -23.54
CA HIS A 3 -16.41 -15.51 -22.56
C HIS A 3 -17.76 -14.80 -22.40
N LYS A 4 -18.85 -15.51 -22.74
CA LYS A 4 -20.24 -15.06 -22.58
C LYS A 4 -20.52 -14.86 -21.08
N ARG A 5 -21.05 -13.69 -20.70
CA ARG A 5 -21.37 -13.37 -19.29
C ARG A 5 -22.76 -13.87 -18.90
N GLU A 6 -22.88 -14.36 -17.67
CA GLU A 6 -24.16 -14.54 -16.99
C GLU A 6 -24.65 -13.17 -16.43
N PRO A 7 -25.97 -12.88 -16.42
CA PRO A 7 -26.51 -11.58 -15.99
C PRO A 7 -26.14 -11.15 -14.56
N ASN A 8 -25.83 -12.12 -13.69
CA ASN A 8 -25.45 -11.92 -12.30
C ASN A 8 -23.98 -11.44 -12.12
N ALA A 9 -23.13 -11.54 -13.15
CA ALA A 9 -21.73 -11.16 -13.08
C ALA A 9 -21.48 -9.65 -13.29
N ARG A 10 -22.54 -8.81 -13.26
CA ARG A 10 -22.46 -7.35 -13.48
C ARG A 10 -21.53 -6.63 -12.49
N TRP A 11 -21.35 -7.19 -11.29
CA TRP A 11 -20.58 -6.62 -10.19
C TRP A 11 -19.17 -7.21 -10.02
N VAL A 12 -18.78 -8.15 -10.88
CA VAL A 12 -17.39 -8.64 -10.97
C VAL A 12 -16.66 -7.75 -11.99
N ASN A 13 -15.46 -7.30 -11.64
CA ASN A 13 -14.68 -6.23 -12.31
C ASN A 13 -14.86 -6.13 -13.84
N GLN A 14 -14.97 -4.89 -14.34
CA GLN A 14 -15.19 -4.58 -15.76
C GLN A 14 -14.00 -5.03 -16.62
N TYR A 15 -14.05 -6.27 -17.11
CA TYR A 15 -13.43 -6.62 -18.40
C TYR A 15 -14.20 -5.95 -19.54
N ASN A 16 -14.34 -4.63 -19.52
CA ASN A 16 -14.87 -3.88 -20.65
C ASN A 16 -13.75 -3.80 -21.68
N GLU A 17 -13.87 -4.63 -22.72
CA GLU A 17 -12.85 -4.80 -23.74
C GLU A 17 -12.46 -3.47 -24.40
N GLU A 18 -13.42 -2.57 -24.63
CA GLU A 18 -13.17 -1.24 -25.21
C GLU A 18 -12.33 -0.36 -24.27
N LEU A 19 -12.61 -0.38 -22.97
CA LEU A 19 -11.83 0.40 -21.98
C LEU A 19 -10.41 -0.14 -21.82
N LEU A 20 -10.26 -1.48 -21.82
CA LEU A 20 -8.95 -2.14 -21.75
C LEU A 20 -8.10 -1.83 -22.98
N ARG A 21 -8.71 -1.83 -24.18
CA ARG A 21 -8.05 -1.45 -25.43
C ARG A 21 -7.69 0.04 -25.48
N ALA A 22 -8.56 0.91 -24.98
CA ALA A 22 -8.33 2.36 -24.93
C ALA A 22 -7.23 2.76 -23.94
N TRP A 23 -7.11 2.04 -22.81
CA TRP A 23 -6.08 2.31 -21.79
C TRP A 23 -4.65 2.10 -22.33
N ASN A 24 -4.46 1.11 -23.21
CA ASN A 24 -3.21 0.85 -23.93
C ASN A 24 -1.93 0.95 -23.07
N ALA A 25 -1.96 0.40 -21.86
CA ALA A 25 -0.82 0.30 -20.96
C ALA A 25 -0.55 -1.16 -20.57
N ASN A 26 0.63 -1.43 -20.02
CA ASN A 26 0.95 -2.76 -19.51
C ASN A 26 0.08 -3.06 -18.28
N MET A 27 -0.85 -3.99 -18.42
CA MET A 27 -1.77 -4.38 -17.35
C MET A 27 -1.32 -5.72 -16.76
N ASP A 28 -1.09 -5.73 -15.44
CA ASP A 28 -0.81 -6.94 -14.68
C ASP A 28 -2.14 -7.52 -14.15
N ILE A 29 -2.69 -8.50 -14.87
CA ILE A 29 -3.98 -9.14 -14.55
C ILE A 29 -3.70 -10.56 -14.07
N GLN A 30 -3.99 -10.82 -12.79
CA GLN A 30 -3.81 -12.12 -12.18
C GLN A 30 -5.12 -12.68 -11.63
N PHE A 31 -5.31 -14.00 -11.72
CA PHE A 31 -6.44 -14.68 -11.10
C PHE A 31 -6.29 -14.70 -9.56
N VAL A 32 -7.37 -14.38 -8.86
CA VAL A 32 -7.40 -14.38 -7.39
C VAL A 32 -7.85 -15.76 -6.90
N LEU A 33 -6.90 -16.52 -6.35
CA LEU A 33 -7.15 -17.84 -5.76
C LEU A 33 -7.65 -17.75 -4.30
N ASP A 34 -7.25 -16.70 -3.58
CA ASP A 34 -7.65 -16.43 -2.20
C ASP A 34 -8.01 -14.93 -2.05
N PRO A 35 -9.31 -14.61 -1.86
CA PRO A 35 -9.78 -13.24 -1.67
C PRO A 35 -9.16 -12.55 -0.45
N TYR A 36 -8.87 -13.29 0.63
CA TYR A 36 -8.27 -12.71 1.83
C TYR A 36 -6.82 -12.32 1.58
N ALA A 37 -6.03 -13.21 0.94
CA ALA A 37 -4.67 -12.89 0.54
C ALA A 37 -4.63 -11.67 -0.41
N CYS A 38 -5.58 -11.56 -1.34
CA CYS A 38 -5.69 -10.41 -2.24
C CYS A 38 -5.99 -9.10 -1.48
N ALA A 39 -6.96 -9.12 -0.56
CA ALA A 39 -7.27 -7.94 0.26
C ALA A 39 -6.08 -7.54 1.14
N LYS A 40 -5.39 -8.52 1.72
CA LYS A 40 -4.16 -8.30 2.50
C LYS A 40 -3.05 -7.66 1.65
N TYR A 41 -2.85 -8.15 0.43
CA TYR A 41 -1.89 -7.57 -0.49
C TYR A 41 -2.23 -6.10 -0.81
N LEU A 42 -3.48 -5.82 -1.17
CA LEU A 42 -3.93 -4.46 -1.44
C LEU A 42 -3.73 -3.54 -0.24
N MET A 43 -4.14 -3.98 0.96
CA MET A 43 -3.90 -3.22 2.19
C MET A 43 -2.42 -2.96 2.41
N SER A 44 -1.55 -3.97 2.25
CA SER A 44 -0.10 -3.80 2.43
C SER A 44 0.52 -2.83 1.43
N TYR A 45 -0.05 -2.73 0.23
CA TYR A 45 0.40 -1.81 -0.79
C TYR A 45 -0.04 -0.38 -0.48
N THR A 46 -1.31 -0.19 -0.10
CA THR A 46 -1.84 1.13 0.29
C THR A 46 -1.14 1.64 1.54
N THR A 47 -0.80 0.77 2.51
CA THR A 47 -0.14 1.15 3.77
C THR A 47 1.39 1.14 3.71
N LYS A 48 1.97 1.00 2.51
CA LYS A 48 3.42 1.02 2.30
C LYS A 48 4.09 2.30 2.83
N PRO A 49 3.61 3.52 2.53
CA PRO A 49 4.28 4.73 3.02
C PRO A 49 4.20 4.85 4.55
N GLU A 50 3.10 4.42 5.18
CA GLU A 50 2.97 4.40 6.64
C GLU A 50 3.95 3.41 7.28
N ARG A 51 4.18 2.27 6.63
CA ARG A 51 5.20 1.31 7.07
C ARG A 51 6.60 1.89 6.98
N GLU A 52 6.94 2.56 5.88
CA GLU A 52 8.24 3.22 5.70
C GLU A 52 8.45 4.31 6.76
N MET A 53 7.46 5.16 6.99
CA MET A 53 7.47 6.17 8.06
C MET A 53 7.65 5.53 9.45
N SER A 54 6.96 4.43 9.73
CA SER A 54 7.07 3.73 11.01
C SER A 54 8.49 3.20 11.27
N LEU A 55 9.14 2.63 10.24
CA LEU A 55 10.53 2.17 10.33
C LEU A 55 11.50 3.34 10.58
N LEU A 56 11.27 4.47 9.94
CA LEU A 56 12.07 5.68 10.09
C LEU A 56 11.98 6.26 11.52
N LEU A 57 10.77 6.31 12.07
CA LEU A 57 10.53 6.73 13.44
C LEU A 57 11.14 5.75 14.45
N GLU A 58 11.04 4.45 14.21
CA GLU A 58 11.63 3.43 15.09
C GLU A 58 13.17 3.54 15.11
N ALA A 59 13.81 3.75 13.96
CA ALA A 59 15.24 4.00 13.87
C ALA A 59 15.64 5.27 14.64
N THR A 60 14.91 6.36 14.44
CA THR A 60 15.17 7.65 15.13
C THR A 60 15.02 7.52 16.64
N HIS A 61 13.99 6.82 17.10
CA HIS A 61 13.78 6.52 18.52
C HIS A 61 14.92 5.67 19.09
N LYS A 62 15.38 4.64 18.36
CA LYS A 62 16.52 3.83 18.77
C LYS A 62 17.80 4.65 18.91
N GLU A 63 18.12 5.52 17.95
CA GLU A 63 19.26 6.43 18.03
C GLU A 63 19.20 7.36 19.25
N CYS A 64 18.01 7.89 19.56
CA CYS A 64 17.82 8.77 20.73
C CYS A 64 18.08 8.03 22.04
N ARG A 65 17.62 6.78 22.15
CA ARG A 65 17.83 5.93 23.33
C ARG A 65 19.29 5.55 23.51
N GLU A 66 20.00 5.20 22.45
CA GLU A 66 21.43 4.86 22.51
C GLU A 66 22.27 6.08 22.92
N GLY A 67 21.89 7.28 22.48
CA GLY A 67 22.51 8.54 22.90
C GLY A 67 22.15 9.02 24.31
N SER A 68 21.32 8.28 25.06
CA SER A 68 20.76 8.71 26.37
C SER A 68 20.14 10.13 26.31
N MET A 69 19.46 10.42 25.19
CA MET A 69 18.86 11.72 24.96
C MET A 69 17.66 11.95 25.91
N PRO A 70 17.49 13.16 26.47
CA PRO A 70 16.31 13.47 27.26
C PRO A 70 15.04 13.42 26.40
N VAL A 71 13.95 12.88 26.96
CA VAL A 71 12.66 12.60 26.29
C VAL A 71 12.11 13.81 25.50
N ARG A 72 12.32 15.04 26.01
CA ARG A 72 11.84 16.25 25.34
C ARG A 72 12.57 16.55 24.03
N GLU A 73 13.85 16.20 23.93
CA GLU A 73 14.63 16.36 22.71
C GLU A 73 14.37 15.23 21.73
N GLU A 74 14.20 14.00 22.23
CA GLU A 74 13.74 12.86 21.45
C GLU A 74 12.42 13.15 20.74
N MET A 75 11.42 13.66 21.47
CA MET A 75 10.13 14.04 20.89
C MET A 75 10.27 15.12 19.80
N LYS A 76 11.17 16.09 19.96
CA LYS A 76 11.44 17.10 18.92
C LYS A 76 12.10 16.48 17.69
N LYS A 77 13.05 15.55 17.88
CA LYS A 77 13.73 14.87 16.78
C LYS A 77 12.76 13.98 16.01
N LEU A 78 11.92 13.20 16.70
CA LEU A 78 10.86 12.38 16.10
C LEU A 78 9.86 13.21 15.30
N THR A 79 9.40 14.32 15.89
CA THR A 79 8.48 15.25 15.23
C THR A 79 9.13 15.88 14.00
N GLY A 80 10.40 16.25 14.09
CA GLY A 80 11.18 16.75 12.95
C GLY A 80 11.32 15.72 11.83
N THR A 81 11.60 14.45 12.14
CA THR A 81 11.65 13.38 11.12
C THR A 81 10.30 13.11 10.49
N PHE A 82 9.20 13.20 11.25
CA PHE A 82 7.85 13.02 10.71
C PHE A 82 7.43 14.13 9.74
N PHE A 83 7.83 15.38 9.98
CA PHE A 83 7.44 16.51 9.12
C PHE A 83 8.39 16.73 7.92
N ASN A 84 9.63 16.23 7.98
CA ASN A 84 10.62 16.39 6.91
C ASN A 84 10.65 15.21 5.93
N HIS A 85 9.71 14.26 6.04
CA HIS A 85 9.54 13.13 5.15
C HIS A 85 8.09 13.09 4.67
#